data_AF-A0A9N9JMY4-F1
#
_entry.id   AF-A0A9N9JMY4-F1
#
_cell.length_a   1.000
_cell.length_b   1.000
_cell.length_c   1.000
_cell.angle_alpha   90.00
_cell.angle_beta   90.00
_cell.angle_gamma   90.00
#
_symmetry.space_group_name_H-M   'P 1'
#
loop_
_entity.id
_entity.type
_entity.pdbx_description
1 polymer ?
#
loop_
_entity_poly.entity_id
_entity_poly.type
_entity_poly.pdbx_seq_one_letter_code
_entity_poly.pdbx_strand_id
1 'polypeptide(L)'
;MDPFKFNEKQIKVIKALSGTLIAELDDLETEALLKTKATVIKKHPSKVIEFSKFDLSDNKKFIEILTDILVESLSEDKLVKINVLLNLFTNSSTSLLLTGYFKPFYELDRKQREVVLQKWTKSSKFYRNLFAILSTLINATYWTHFDNYFETIGYPGPDPEANGEKFTSKINLFPTYEFINVPPEGLVLHFD
;
A
#
# COMPACT_ATOMS: atom_id res chain seq x y z
N MET A 1 12.40 -19.48 14.89
CA MET A 1 11.86 -19.21 13.53
C MET A 1 12.64 -18.04 12.98
N ASP A 2 13.10 -18.12 11.75
CA ASP A 2 13.72 -16.96 11.10
C ASP A 2 12.66 -15.87 10.92
N PRO A 3 12.99 -14.60 11.13
CA PRO A 3 12.06 -13.50 10.90
C PRO A 3 11.62 -13.53 9.43
N PHE A 4 10.32 -13.34 9.20
CA PHE A 4 9.77 -13.25 7.85
C PHE A 4 10.53 -12.19 7.04
N LYS A 5 11.00 -12.59 5.86
CA LYS A 5 11.75 -11.70 4.97
C LYS A 5 11.46 -12.04 3.51
N PHE A 6 11.29 -11.00 2.70
CA PHE A 6 11.19 -11.14 1.26
C PHE A 6 12.55 -11.56 0.67
N ASN A 7 12.53 -12.48 -0.30
CA ASN A 7 13.71 -12.79 -1.10
C ASN A 7 13.98 -11.69 -2.14
N GLU A 8 15.17 -11.70 -2.74
CA GLU A 8 15.59 -10.66 -3.70
C GLU A 8 14.65 -10.49 -4.89
N LYS A 9 14.09 -11.59 -5.43
CA LYS A 9 13.16 -11.51 -6.57
C LYS A 9 11.83 -10.89 -6.15
N GLN A 10 11.32 -11.22 -4.96
CA GLN A 10 10.12 -10.61 -4.41
C GLN A 10 10.33 -9.11 -4.15
N ILE A 11 11.50 -8.72 -3.64
CA ILE A 11 11.86 -7.30 -3.48
C ILE A 11 11.84 -6.58 -4.83
N LYS A 12 12.38 -7.19 -5.89
CA LYS A 12 12.31 -6.61 -7.25
C LYS A 12 10.86 -6.43 -7.73
N VAL A 13 9.98 -7.39 -7.45
CA VAL A 13 8.53 -7.26 -7.77
C VAL A 13 7.89 -6.12 -6.99
N ILE A 14 8.13 -6.03 -5.68
CA ILE A 14 7.59 -4.95 -4.84
C ILE A 14 8.07 -3.60 -5.36
N LYS A 15 9.37 -3.44 -5.62
CA LYS A 15 9.93 -2.23 -6.22
C LYS A 15 9.27 -1.88 -7.54
N ALA A 16 9.09 -2.85 -8.42
CA ALA A 16 8.44 -2.64 -9.71
C ALA A 16 6.97 -2.20 -9.56
N LEU A 17 6.22 -2.77 -8.61
CA LEU A 17 4.86 -2.33 -8.29
C LEU A 17 4.85 -0.91 -7.71
N SER A 18 5.74 -0.62 -6.77
CA SER A 18 5.90 0.69 -6.14
C SER A 18 6.20 1.78 -7.17
N GLY A 19 7.22 1.60 -8.02
CA GLY A 19 7.57 2.51 -9.12
C GLY A 19 6.64 2.42 -10.33
N THR A 20 5.51 1.71 -10.23
CA THR A 20 4.40 1.83 -11.18
C THR A 20 3.25 2.66 -10.59
N LEU A 21 3.06 2.61 -9.26
CA LEU A 21 2.00 3.35 -8.57
C LEU A 21 2.43 4.77 -8.18
N ILE A 22 3.68 4.93 -7.76
CA ILE A 22 4.32 6.19 -7.37
C ILE A 22 5.66 6.24 -8.10
N ALA A 23 5.61 6.69 -9.35
CA ALA A 23 6.72 6.69 -10.28
C ALA A 23 7.22 8.12 -10.55
N GLU A 24 8.51 8.25 -10.86
CA GLU A 24 9.02 9.48 -11.46
C GLU A 24 8.31 9.72 -12.80
N LEU A 25 7.85 10.95 -13.01
CA LEU A 25 7.25 11.44 -14.23
C LEU A 25 8.32 12.10 -15.11
N ASP A 26 8.23 11.83 -16.41
CA ASP A 26 9.01 12.55 -17.40
C ASP A 26 8.56 14.03 -17.50
N ASP A 27 9.30 14.83 -18.25
CA ASP A 27 9.02 16.26 -18.36
C ASP A 27 7.68 16.55 -19.06
N LEU A 28 7.25 15.70 -20.00
CA LEU A 28 5.98 15.83 -20.69
C LEU A 28 4.82 15.45 -19.76
N GLU A 29 4.96 14.37 -18.99
CA GLU A 29 4.02 13.93 -17.96
C GLU A 29 3.87 14.99 -16.86
N THR A 30 4.99 15.58 -16.42
CA THR A 30 5.01 16.66 -15.43
C THR A 30 4.31 17.91 -15.97
N GLU A 31 4.60 18.33 -17.19
CA GLU A 31 3.95 19.49 -17.81
C GLU A 31 2.44 19.26 -18.00
N ALA A 32 2.05 18.04 -18.41
CA ALA A 32 0.65 17.66 -18.53
C ALA A 32 -0.08 17.73 -17.18
N LEU A 33 0.55 17.26 -16.10
CA LEU A 33 0.03 17.34 -14.74
C LEU A 33 -0.18 18.80 -14.31
N LEU A 34 0.81 19.67 -14.54
CA LEU A 34 0.75 21.09 -14.18
C LEU A 34 -0.34 21.87 -14.93
N LYS A 35 -0.71 21.43 -16.14
CA LYS A 35 -1.80 22.02 -16.94
C LYS A 35 -3.20 21.64 -16.46
N THR A 36 -3.33 20.68 -15.55
CA THR A 36 -4.63 20.27 -15.04
C THR A 36 -5.29 21.36 -14.19
N LYS A 37 -6.62 21.30 -14.05
CA LYS A 37 -7.39 22.29 -13.28
C LYS A 37 -7.43 21.99 -11.77
N ALA A 38 -6.69 21.00 -11.29
CA ALA A 38 -6.74 20.57 -9.90
C ALA A 38 -6.28 21.70 -8.96
N THR A 39 -7.09 21.99 -7.93
CA THR A 39 -6.82 23.07 -6.97
C THR A 39 -5.49 22.90 -6.26
N VAL A 40 -5.15 21.66 -5.92
CA VAL A 40 -3.89 21.31 -5.24
C VAL A 40 -2.66 21.71 -6.04
N ILE A 41 -2.68 21.49 -7.35
CA ILE A 41 -1.57 21.80 -8.26
C ILE A 41 -1.36 23.31 -8.37
N LYS A 42 -2.44 24.09 -8.37
CA LYS A 42 -2.35 25.57 -8.35
C LYS A 42 -1.83 26.11 -7.02
N LYS A 43 -2.14 25.44 -5.91
CA LYS A 43 -1.77 25.88 -4.56
C LYS A 43 -0.32 25.51 -4.22
N HIS A 44 0.15 24.34 -4.65
CA HIS A 44 1.47 23.80 -4.32
C HIS A 44 2.26 23.35 -5.57
N PRO A 45 2.45 24.20 -6.61
CA PRO A 45 3.06 23.77 -7.88
C PRO A 45 4.49 23.27 -7.71
N SER A 46 5.30 23.93 -6.89
CA SER A 46 6.70 23.52 -6.65
C SER A 46 6.80 22.15 -5.96
N LYS A 47 5.89 21.85 -5.02
CA LYS A 47 5.84 20.54 -4.36
C LYS A 47 5.37 19.43 -5.29
N VAL A 48 4.46 19.75 -6.21
CA VAL A 48 4.04 18.81 -7.26
C VAL A 48 5.19 18.51 -8.21
N ILE A 49 6.01 19.50 -8.59
CA ILE A 49 7.22 19.30 -9.39
C ILE A 49 8.26 18.45 -8.63
N GLU A 50 8.47 18.73 -7.35
CA GLU A 50 9.39 17.92 -6.52
C GLU A 50 8.94 16.46 -6.46
N PHE A 51 7.64 16.24 -6.23
CA PHE A 51 7.06 14.89 -6.18
C PHE A 51 7.03 14.21 -7.55
N SER A 52 6.90 14.96 -8.66
CA SER A 52 6.95 14.35 -9.99
C SER A 52 8.33 13.78 -10.31
N LYS A 53 9.39 14.18 -9.59
CA LYS A 53 10.73 13.60 -9.69
C LYS A 53 11.02 12.51 -8.65
N PHE A 54 10.01 12.09 -7.89
CA PHE A 54 10.13 11.04 -6.89
C PHE A 54 9.73 9.67 -7.45
N ASP A 55 10.60 8.67 -7.31
CA ASP A 55 10.30 7.27 -7.61
C ASP A 55 10.36 6.43 -6.33
N LEU A 56 9.27 5.75 -6.00
CA LEU A 56 9.20 4.91 -4.80
C LEU A 56 10.04 3.62 -4.92
N SER A 57 10.32 3.13 -6.13
CA SER A 57 11.07 1.89 -6.36
C SER A 57 12.53 1.95 -5.86
N ASP A 58 13.09 3.16 -5.77
CA ASP A 58 14.44 3.40 -5.28
C ASP A 58 14.52 3.65 -3.77
N ASN A 59 13.37 3.79 -3.11
CA ASN A 59 13.31 4.03 -1.67
C ASN A 59 13.58 2.75 -0.88
N LYS A 60 14.81 2.58 -0.38
CA LYS A 60 15.20 1.41 0.42
C LYS A 60 14.40 1.27 1.72
N LYS A 61 14.14 2.40 2.41
CA LYS A 61 13.42 2.45 3.68
C LYS A 61 11.97 1.95 3.53
N PHE A 62 11.36 2.17 2.36
CA PHE A 62 9.99 1.71 2.09
C PHE A 62 9.83 0.20 2.22
N ILE A 63 10.80 -0.59 1.73
CA ILE A 63 10.73 -2.06 1.80
C ILE A 63 10.83 -2.56 3.25
N GLU A 64 11.68 -1.93 4.05
CA GLU A 64 11.83 -2.24 5.48
C GLU A 64 10.53 -1.97 6.22
N ILE A 65 9.99 -0.74 6.10
CA ILE A 65 8.71 -0.35 6.70
C ILE A 65 7.57 -1.29 6.26
N LEU A 66 7.47 -1.59 4.97
CA LEU A 66 6.45 -2.50 4.46
C LEU A 66 6.57 -3.90 5.09
N THR A 67 7.79 -4.40 5.24
CA THR A 67 8.03 -5.71 5.85
C THR A 67 7.62 -5.70 7.31
N ASP A 68 8.02 -4.68 8.06
CA ASP A 68 7.70 -4.52 9.48
C ASP A 68 6.17 -4.47 9.69
N ILE A 69 5.46 -3.63 8.92
CA ILE A 69 3.99 -3.54 8.98
C ILE A 69 3.33 -4.90 8.74
N LEU A 70 3.79 -5.65 7.73
CA LEU A 70 3.20 -6.95 7.42
C LEU A 70 3.42 -7.94 8.55
N VAL A 71 4.63 -7.98 9.13
CA VAL A 71 4.97 -8.89 10.23
C VAL A 71 4.21 -8.55 11.50
N GLU A 72 4.05 -7.27 11.82
CA GLU A 72 3.33 -6.81 13.01
C GLU A 72 1.80 -6.97 12.87
N SER A 73 1.27 -6.83 11.66
CA SER A 73 -0.18 -6.74 11.44
C SER A 73 -0.83 -8.05 10.99
N LEU A 74 -0.05 -9.03 10.50
CA LEU A 74 -0.58 -10.24 9.89
C LEU A 74 -0.11 -11.53 10.58
N SER A 75 -1.00 -12.51 10.62
CA SER A 75 -0.68 -13.87 11.02
C SER A 75 0.25 -14.56 10.01
N GLU A 76 1.01 -15.56 10.48
CA GLU A 76 1.96 -16.32 9.64
C GLU A 76 1.30 -16.92 8.38
N ASP A 77 0.07 -17.43 8.47
CA ASP A 77 -0.65 -17.99 7.32
C ASP A 77 -0.92 -16.95 6.22
N LYS A 78 -1.16 -15.68 6.60
CA LYS A 78 -1.35 -14.57 5.66
C LYS A 78 -0.02 -14.15 5.05
N LEU A 79 1.05 -14.13 5.84
CA LEU A 79 2.40 -13.86 5.35
C LEU A 79 2.86 -14.89 4.30
N VAL A 80 2.55 -16.19 4.53
CA VAL A 80 2.80 -17.25 3.55
C VAL A 80 2.02 -17.00 2.26
N LYS A 81 0.74 -16.60 2.34
CA LYS A 81 -0.07 -16.27 1.16
C LYS A 81 0.50 -15.09 0.36
N ILE A 82 1.01 -14.06 1.04
CA ILE A 82 1.68 -12.93 0.39
C ILE A 82 2.95 -13.41 -0.34
N ASN A 83 3.74 -14.27 0.32
CA ASN A 83 4.93 -14.84 -0.30
C ASN A 83 4.61 -15.63 -1.57
N VAL A 84 3.59 -16.48 -1.53
CA VAL A 84 3.11 -17.24 -2.69
C VAL A 84 2.66 -16.28 -3.79
N LEU A 85 1.85 -15.27 -3.45
CA LEU A 85 1.36 -14.29 -4.42
C LEU A 85 2.50 -13.55 -5.12
N LEU A 86 3.48 -13.04 -4.37
CA LEU A 86 4.63 -12.34 -4.93
C LEU A 86 5.48 -13.25 -5.81
N ASN A 87 5.62 -14.53 -5.45
CA ASN A 87 6.35 -15.51 -6.27
C ASN A 87 5.68 -15.81 -7.62
N LEU A 88 4.37 -15.60 -7.77
CA LEU A 88 3.72 -15.72 -9.07
C LEU A 88 4.21 -14.66 -10.07
N PHE A 89 4.71 -13.52 -9.59
CA PHE A 89 5.26 -12.45 -10.43
C PHE A 89 6.74 -12.62 -10.74
N THR A 90 7.45 -13.51 -10.04
CA THR A 90 8.90 -13.67 -10.20
C THR A 90 9.31 -14.62 -11.32
N ASN A 91 8.37 -15.45 -11.80
CA ASN A 91 8.60 -16.43 -12.88
C ASN A 91 7.80 -16.08 -14.14
N SER A 92 8.41 -16.22 -15.32
CA SER A 92 7.80 -15.83 -16.60
C SER A 92 6.49 -16.55 -16.91
N SER A 93 6.36 -17.84 -16.56
CA SER A 93 5.18 -18.65 -16.85
C SER A 93 3.97 -18.24 -16.01
N THR A 94 4.15 -18.05 -14.71
CA THR A 94 3.07 -17.59 -13.81
C THR A 94 2.78 -16.12 -14.03
N SER A 95 3.79 -15.31 -14.35
CA SER A 95 3.63 -13.91 -14.69
C SER A 95 2.84 -13.74 -15.99
N LEU A 96 2.99 -14.62 -16.98
CA LEU A 96 2.17 -14.60 -18.21
C LEU A 96 0.67 -14.69 -17.89
N LEU A 97 0.28 -15.53 -16.94
CA LEU A 97 -1.13 -15.65 -16.53
C LEU A 97 -1.64 -14.35 -15.90
N LEU A 98 -0.80 -13.69 -15.09
CA LEU A 98 -1.18 -12.48 -14.36
C LEU A 98 -1.12 -11.22 -15.21
N THR A 99 -0.15 -11.13 -16.12
CA THR A 99 0.24 -9.89 -16.80
C THR A 99 -0.03 -9.93 -18.30
N GLY A 100 -0.12 -11.12 -18.90
CA GLY A 100 -0.13 -11.31 -20.35
C GLY A 100 1.25 -11.23 -21.01
N TYR A 101 2.34 -11.13 -20.23
CA TYR A 101 3.72 -11.10 -20.73
C TYR A 101 4.51 -12.32 -20.24
N PHE A 102 5.25 -12.96 -21.15
CA PHE A 102 6.15 -14.07 -20.81
C PHE A 102 7.50 -13.59 -20.26
N LYS A 103 7.43 -12.76 -19.21
CA LYS A 103 8.57 -12.22 -18.47
C LYS A 103 8.17 -12.03 -17.01
N PRO A 104 9.09 -12.10 -16.03
CA PRO A 104 8.83 -11.67 -14.67
C PRO A 104 8.35 -10.22 -14.66
N PHE A 105 7.46 -9.89 -13.72
CA PHE A 105 6.84 -8.56 -13.68
C PHE A 105 7.85 -7.41 -13.55
N TYR A 106 8.94 -7.64 -12.80
CA TYR A 106 10.01 -6.65 -12.60
C TYR A 106 10.89 -6.43 -13.84
N GLU A 107 10.79 -7.27 -14.87
CA GLU A 107 11.49 -7.10 -16.15
C GLU A 107 10.64 -6.39 -17.21
N LEU A 108 9.36 -6.14 -16.91
CA LEU A 108 8.50 -5.32 -17.76
C LEU A 108 8.92 -3.86 -17.64
N ASP A 109 8.84 -3.10 -18.72
CA ASP A 109 9.05 -1.64 -18.67
C ASP A 109 7.89 -0.95 -17.91
N ARG A 110 8.10 0.31 -17.48
CA ARG A 110 7.10 1.06 -16.70
C ARG A 110 5.75 1.11 -17.42
N LYS A 111 5.73 1.40 -18.72
CA LYS A 111 4.49 1.51 -19.51
C LYS A 111 3.75 0.17 -19.62
N GLN A 112 4.47 -0.93 -19.79
CA GLN A 112 3.91 -2.28 -19.77
C GLN A 112 3.27 -2.58 -18.42
N ARG A 113 3.94 -2.25 -17.31
CA ARG A 113 3.38 -2.44 -15.95
C ARG A 113 2.14 -1.59 -15.73
N GLU A 114 2.14 -0.33 -16.16
CA GLU A 114 0.97 0.56 -16.08
C GLU A 114 -0.22 -0.02 -16.86
N VAL A 115 0.00 -0.51 -18.09
CA VAL A 115 -1.03 -1.17 -18.91
C VAL A 115 -1.59 -2.41 -18.20
N VAL A 116 -0.75 -3.22 -17.57
CA VAL A 116 -1.17 -4.40 -16.79
C VAL A 116 -2.08 -3.98 -15.63
N LEU A 117 -1.64 -3.02 -14.81
CA LEU A 117 -2.42 -2.56 -13.66
C LEU A 117 -3.73 -1.91 -14.08
N GLN A 118 -3.71 -1.06 -15.12
CA GLN A 118 -4.93 -0.47 -15.69
C GLN A 118 -5.89 -1.54 -16.21
N LYS A 119 -5.39 -2.59 -16.88
CA LYS A 119 -6.20 -3.71 -17.34
C LYS A 119 -6.86 -4.44 -16.17
N TRP A 120 -6.13 -4.66 -15.07
CA TRP A 120 -6.69 -5.32 -13.89
C TRP A 120 -7.91 -4.59 -13.31
N THR A 121 -7.91 -3.25 -13.32
CA THR A 121 -9.04 -2.44 -12.81
C THR A 121 -10.38 -2.74 -13.52
N LYS A 122 -10.32 -3.20 -14.78
CA LYS A 122 -11.48 -3.49 -15.64
C LYS A 122 -11.70 -4.98 -15.89
N SER A 123 -10.83 -5.84 -15.34
CA SER A 123 -10.83 -7.29 -15.59
C SER A 123 -11.77 -8.03 -14.63
N SER A 124 -11.64 -9.37 -14.53
CA SER A 124 -12.43 -10.20 -13.61
C SER A 124 -12.28 -9.78 -12.13
N LYS A 125 -13.19 -10.24 -11.26
CA LYS A 125 -13.16 -9.93 -9.82
C LYS A 125 -11.82 -10.26 -9.17
N PHE A 126 -11.18 -11.35 -9.59
CA PHE A 126 -9.86 -11.74 -9.10
C PHE A 126 -8.82 -10.64 -9.35
N TYR A 127 -8.68 -10.16 -10.59
CA TYR A 127 -7.71 -9.14 -10.95
C TYR A 127 -8.02 -7.78 -10.33
N ARG A 128 -9.30 -7.40 -10.24
CA ARG A 128 -9.69 -6.16 -9.57
C ARG A 128 -9.33 -6.17 -8.08
N ASN A 129 -9.56 -7.30 -7.41
CA ASN A 129 -9.17 -7.48 -6.01
C ASN A 129 -7.65 -7.46 -5.85
N LEU A 130 -6.92 -8.11 -6.76
CA LEU A 130 -5.46 -8.12 -6.77
C LEU A 130 -4.90 -6.71 -6.90
N PHE A 131 -5.42 -5.92 -7.86
CA PHE A 131 -5.08 -4.51 -8.00
C PHE A 131 -5.38 -3.75 -6.72
N ALA A 132 -6.61 -3.83 -6.19
CA ALA A 132 -7.03 -3.08 -5.02
C ALA A 132 -6.16 -3.39 -3.78
N ILE A 133 -5.84 -4.65 -3.53
CA ILE A 133 -5.02 -5.05 -2.38
C ILE A 133 -3.59 -4.53 -2.53
N LEU A 134 -2.95 -4.75 -3.68
CA LEU A 134 -1.57 -4.31 -3.90
C LEU A 134 -1.45 -2.79 -3.92
N SER A 135 -2.39 -2.10 -4.56
CA SER A 135 -2.40 -0.65 -4.62
C SER A 135 -2.66 -0.04 -3.25
N THR A 136 -3.60 -0.60 -2.48
CA THR A 136 -3.90 -0.13 -1.12
C THR A 136 -2.71 -0.35 -0.21
N LEU A 137 -2.08 -1.53 -0.25
CA LEU A 137 -0.92 -1.82 0.58
C LEU A 137 0.22 -0.81 0.31
N ILE A 138 0.59 -0.61 -0.96
CA ILE A 138 1.67 0.30 -1.31
C ILE A 138 1.35 1.76 -0.96
N ASN A 139 0.16 2.24 -1.35
CA ASN A 139 -0.22 3.63 -1.10
C ASN A 139 -0.44 3.90 0.39
N ALA A 140 -1.09 2.99 1.13
CA ALA A 140 -1.28 3.16 2.57
C ALA A 140 0.05 3.18 3.31
N THR A 141 0.97 2.26 2.99
CA THR A 141 2.31 2.28 3.59
C THR A 141 3.05 3.57 3.26
N TYR A 142 2.99 4.05 2.02
CA TYR A 142 3.66 5.28 1.65
C TYR A 142 3.05 6.50 2.36
N TRP A 143 1.76 6.75 2.19
CA TRP A 143 1.09 7.93 2.74
C TRP A 143 0.91 7.89 4.26
N THR A 144 1.17 6.77 4.94
CA THR A 144 1.15 6.75 6.42
C THR A 144 2.51 7.05 7.03
N HIS A 145 3.61 6.76 6.31
CA HIS A 145 4.97 6.81 6.87
C HIS A 145 5.91 7.81 6.19
N PHE A 146 5.50 8.43 5.08
CA PHE A 146 6.26 9.44 4.36
C PHE A 146 5.41 10.70 4.22
N ASP A 147 5.80 11.76 4.93
CA ASP A 147 5.05 13.00 5.08
C ASP A 147 5.45 14.12 4.11
N ASN A 148 6.59 13.96 3.43
CA ASN A 148 7.21 14.97 2.56
C ASN A 148 6.28 15.55 1.47
N TYR A 149 5.22 14.85 1.09
CA TYR A 149 4.41 15.18 -0.09
C TYR A 149 2.89 15.19 0.15
N PHE A 150 2.40 15.27 1.40
CA PHE A 150 0.94 15.32 1.64
C PHE A 150 0.23 16.46 0.92
N GLU A 151 0.92 17.61 0.80
CA GLU A 151 0.41 18.76 0.09
C GLU A 151 0.12 18.48 -1.39
N THR A 152 0.79 17.51 -2.03
CA THR A 152 0.63 17.22 -3.46
C THR A 152 -0.68 16.49 -3.77
N ILE A 153 -1.24 15.81 -2.78
CA ILE A 153 -2.57 15.16 -2.85
C ILE A 153 -3.66 15.98 -2.16
N GLY A 154 -3.33 17.17 -1.65
CA GLY A 154 -4.26 18.07 -0.99
C GLY A 154 -4.57 17.67 0.46
N TYR A 155 -3.78 16.77 1.03
CA TYR A 155 -3.88 16.40 2.43
C TYR A 155 -3.08 17.42 3.27
N PRO A 156 -3.68 18.05 4.30
CA PRO A 156 -3.00 19.06 5.12
C PRO A 156 -1.94 18.49 6.07
N GLY A 157 -1.76 17.17 6.08
CA GLY A 157 -0.90 16.46 7.02
C GLY A 157 -1.69 15.78 8.15
N PRO A 158 -1.01 15.03 9.02
CA PRO A 158 -1.64 14.39 10.17
C PRO A 158 -2.29 15.44 11.08
N ASP A 159 -3.41 15.08 11.69
CA ASP A 159 -4.12 15.96 12.61
C ASP A 159 -3.20 16.34 13.79
N PRO A 160 -2.89 17.63 14.00
CA PRO A 160 -2.05 18.07 15.11
C PRO A 160 -2.65 17.72 16.48
N GLU A 161 -3.97 17.51 16.57
CA GLU A 161 -4.64 17.08 17.80
C GLU A 161 -4.67 15.56 17.99
N ALA A 162 -4.22 14.74 17.03
CA ALA A 162 -4.31 13.27 17.11
C ALA A 162 -3.64 12.69 18.38
N ASN A 163 -2.56 13.33 18.85
CA ASN A 163 -1.85 13.00 20.09
C ASN A 163 -2.11 14.01 21.22
N GLY A 164 -3.07 14.91 21.05
CA GLY A 164 -3.42 15.93 22.03
C GLY A 164 -4.08 15.33 23.28
N GLU A 165 -3.99 16.05 24.40
CA GLU A 165 -4.57 15.62 25.69
C GLU A 165 -6.04 15.23 25.58
N LYS A 166 -6.80 15.86 24.68
CA LYS A 166 -8.23 15.57 24.46
C LYS A 166 -8.50 14.10 24.09
N PHE A 167 -7.59 13.44 23.38
CA PHE A 167 -7.72 12.04 22.96
C PHE A 167 -6.96 11.08 23.87
N THR A 168 -5.82 11.49 24.42
CA THR A 168 -4.99 10.64 25.30
C THR A 168 -5.48 10.63 26.75
N SER A 169 -6.04 11.74 27.27
CA SER A 169 -6.59 11.81 28.64
C SER A 169 -7.84 10.96 28.84
N LYS A 170 -8.55 10.65 27.75
CA LYS A 170 -9.79 9.87 27.77
C LYS A 170 -9.60 8.39 27.49
N ILE A 171 -8.38 7.93 27.20
CA ILE A 171 -8.09 6.49 27.03
C ILE A 171 -8.49 5.69 28.29
N ASN A 172 -8.31 6.28 29.48
CA ASN A 172 -8.70 5.70 30.76
C ASN A 172 -10.16 6.01 31.17
N LEU A 173 -10.89 6.80 30.36
CA LEU A 173 -12.31 7.13 30.56
C LEU A 173 -13.23 6.28 29.68
N PHE A 174 -12.68 5.47 28.78
CA PHE A 174 -13.48 4.44 28.11
C PHE A 174 -13.94 3.41 29.15
N PRO A 175 -15.24 3.08 29.21
CA PRO A 175 -15.73 2.07 30.13
C PRO A 175 -14.97 0.77 29.92
N THR A 176 -14.49 0.15 31.00
CA THR A 176 -13.99 -1.21 30.95
C THR A 176 -15.18 -2.13 30.67
N TYR A 177 -15.22 -2.72 29.49
CA TYR A 177 -16.24 -3.71 29.15
C TYR A 177 -15.78 -5.08 29.69
N GLU A 178 -16.52 -5.63 30.65
CA GLU A 178 -16.44 -7.04 30.94
C GLU A 178 -17.26 -7.80 29.89
N PHE A 179 -16.57 -8.48 28.98
CA PHE A 179 -17.23 -9.34 28.03
C PHE A 179 -17.77 -10.57 28.78
N ILE A 180 -19.09 -10.62 28.95
CA ILE A 180 -19.75 -11.81 29.49
C ILE A 180 -19.58 -12.97 28.50
N ASN A 181 -19.08 -14.09 29.00
CA ASN A 181 -18.96 -15.30 28.22
C ASN A 181 -20.36 -15.91 28.09
N VAL A 182 -21.01 -15.72 26.93
CA VAL A 182 -22.34 -16.29 26.69
C VAL A 182 -22.16 -17.80 26.50
N PRO A 183 -22.71 -18.65 27.38
CA PRO A 183 -22.62 -20.09 27.19
C PRO A 183 -23.39 -20.50 25.92
N PRO A 184 -22.98 -21.58 25.24
CA PRO A 184 -23.72 -22.11 24.09
C PRO A 184 -25.18 -22.37 24.48
N GLU A 185 -26.10 -22.18 23.51
CA GLU A 185 -27.55 -22.18 23.70
C GLU A 185 -28.04 -23.28 24.67
N GLY A 186 -28.72 -22.87 25.74
CA GLY A 186 -29.39 -23.78 26.69
C GLY A 186 -28.95 -23.70 28.15
N LEU A 187 -28.00 -22.84 28.51
CA LEU A 187 -27.58 -22.63 29.92
C LEU A 187 -28.04 -21.26 30.44
N VAL A 188 -28.77 -21.27 31.55
CA VAL A 188 -29.34 -20.07 32.19
C VAL A 188 -28.24 -19.31 32.94
N LEU A 189 -28.12 -18.02 32.67
CA LEU A 189 -27.25 -17.11 33.41
C LEU A 189 -27.85 -16.84 34.79
N HIS A 190 -27.12 -17.14 35.85
CA HIS A 190 -27.43 -16.68 37.19
C HIS A 190 -26.64 -15.40 37.47
N PHE A 191 -27.35 -14.38 37.95
CA PHE A 191 -26.77 -13.14 38.45
C PHE A 191 -26.95 -13.11 39.96
N ASP A 192 -25.90 -12.72 40.68
CA ASP A 192 -25.97 -12.39 42.12
C ASP A 192 -26.56 -10.98 42.34
#